data_AF-A0A1Y1VES8-F1
#
_entry.id   AF-A0A1Y1VES8-F1
#
_cell.length_a   1.000
_cell.length_b   1.000
_cell.length_c   1.000
_cell.angle_alpha   90.00
_cell.angle_beta   90.00
_cell.angle_gamma   90.00
#
_symmetry.space_group_name_H-M   'P 1'
#
loop_
_entity.id
_entity.type
_entity.pdbx_description
1 polymer ?
#
loop_
_entity_poly.entity_id
_entity_poly.type
_entity_poly.pdbx_seq_one_letter_code
_entity_poly.pdbx_strand_id
1 'polypeptide(L)'
;MASKGEFKRRFPKINNCCICLKLKTGVFIFTGIILLIIVINVLSNLNFIFSNNDSVLSSSSIFNTTTKIINELGTVYQYSYYIYILVNAILIVSLVLLIIGILKAKLIFLSQFKIVFLLYIIFYLIYNIFSIISMNNNAEEIVNILVKDKSFNDLIINNNIDEEDFKSSMLSSIKNSFTFEIFYSIIICALYAYYYVATCSLAEDIEESVYEEIDTRNLENN
;
A
#
# COMPACT_ATOMS: atom_id res chain seq x y z
N MET A 1 16.38 27.06 -37.65
CA MET A 1 16.90 25.78 -37.16
C MET A 1 16.67 25.71 -35.67
N ALA A 2 15.51 25.18 -35.24
CA ALA A 2 15.30 24.85 -33.84
C ALA A 2 16.01 23.52 -33.58
N SER A 3 16.94 23.48 -32.63
CA SER A 3 17.60 22.25 -32.22
C SER A 3 16.53 21.23 -31.83
N LYS A 4 16.48 20.08 -32.53
CA LYS A 4 15.68 18.92 -32.14
C LYS A 4 15.91 18.66 -30.65
N GLY A 5 14.83 18.59 -29.87
CA GLY A 5 14.90 18.45 -28.42
C GLY A 5 15.68 17.21 -28.02
N GLU A 6 16.85 17.40 -27.44
CA GLU A 6 17.67 16.31 -26.92
C GLU A 6 16.90 15.59 -25.82
N PHE A 7 16.89 14.26 -25.87
CA PHE A 7 16.33 13.44 -24.80
C PHE A 7 17.09 13.73 -23.50
N LYS A 8 16.40 14.32 -22.52
CA LYS A 8 16.98 14.63 -21.21
C LYS A 8 16.49 13.64 -20.17
N ARG A 9 17.41 12.77 -19.73
CA ARG A 9 17.19 11.80 -18.67
C ARG A 9 16.90 12.47 -17.32
N ARG A 10 15.95 11.92 -16.54
CA ARG A 10 15.58 12.44 -15.21
C ARG A 10 15.94 11.48 -14.08
N PHE A 11 15.97 10.18 -14.35
CA PHE A 11 16.32 9.15 -13.39
C PHE A 11 17.77 8.67 -13.59
N PRO A 12 18.49 8.28 -12.52
CA PRO A 12 19.86 7.77 -12.66
C PRO A 12 19.89 6.52 -13.56
N LYS A 13 20.98 6.34 -14.34
CA LYS A 13 21.20 5.10 -15.10
C LYS A 13 21.48 3.96 -14.12
N ILE A 14 20.60 2.95 -14.09
CA ILE A 14 20.75 1.75 -13.26
C ILE A 14 21.05 0.58 -14.18
N ASN A 15 22.31 0.16 -14.29
CA ASN A 15 22.68 -0.92 -15.21
C ASN A 15 22.20 -2.30 -14.70
N ASN A 16 22.32 -2.52 -13.39
CA ASN A 16 21.98 -3.79 -12.73
C ASN A 16 21.08 -3.52 -11.51
N CYS A 17 20.09 -4.40 -11.29
CA CYS A 17 19.30 -4.42 -10.05
C CYS A 17 20.08 -5.12 -8.92
N CYS A 18 19.65 -4.98 -7.65
CA CYS A 18 20.34 -5.37 -6.39
C CYS A 18 20.95 -6.78 -6.30
N ILE A 19 20.80 -7.66 -7.30
CA ILE A 19 21.26 -9.05 -7.31
C ILE A 19 21.96 -9.40 -8.65
N CYS A 20 22.71 -8.46 -9.23
CA CYS A 20 23.40 -8.63 -10.53
C CYS A 20 22.48 -9.00 -11.71
N LEU A 21 21.16 -8.91 -11.53
CA LEU A 21 20.18 -9.14 -12.57
C LEU A 21 20.16 -7.95 -13.52
N LYS A 22 20.07 -8.24 -14.82
CA LYS A 22 19.78 -7.21 -15.83
C LYS A 22 18.54 -6.43 -15.40
N LEU A 23 18.59 -5.10 -15.48
CA LEU A 23 17.52 -4.23 -15.00
C LEU A 23 16.13 -4.67 -15.49
N LYS A 24 16.01 -5.00 -16.78
CA LYS A 24 14.75 -5.49 -17.38
C LYS A 24 14.20 -6.72 -16.65
N THR A 25 15.01 -7.77 -16.48
CA THR A 25 14.59 -9.00 -15.78
C THR A 25 14.25 -8.73 -14.32
N GLY A 26 15.06 -7.89 -13.65
CA GLY A 26 14.79 -7.48 -12.28
C GLY A 26 13.44 -6.81 -12.13
N VAL A 27 13.16 -5.79 -12.94
CA VAL A 27 11.87 -5.09 -12.94
C VAL A 27 10.71 -6.06 -13.15
N PHE A 28 10.78 -6.98 -14.12
CA PHE A 28 9.75 -8.00 -14.32
C PHE A 28 9.46 -8.86 -13.08
N ILE A 29 10.51 -9.36 -12.43
CA ILE A 29 10.37 -10.18 -11.21
C ILE A 29 9.76 -9.34 -10.08
N PHE A 30 10.26 -8.13 -9.86
CA PHE A 30 9.73 -7.24 -8.83
C PHE A 30 8.29 -6.81 -9.10
N THR A 31 7.91 -6.58 -10.36
CA THR A 31 6.52 -6.32 -10.74
C THR A 31 5.63 -7.49 -10.32
N GLY A 32 6.07 -8.73 -10.56
CA GLY A 32 5.34 -9.93 -10.14
C GLY A 32 5.19 -10.04 -8.62
N ILE A 33 6.27 -9.76 -7.87
CA ILE A 33 6.26 -9.76 -6.40
C ILE A 33 5.31 -8.68 -5.86
N ILE A 34 5.36 -7.46 -6.40
CA ILE A 34 4.49 -6.37 -5.99
C ILE A 34 3.03 -6.68 -6.30
N LEU A 35 2.73 -7.23 -7.48
CA LEU A 35 1.38 -7.69 -7.82
C LEU A 35 0.87 -8.73 -6.81
N LEU A 36 1.72 -9.70 -6.45
CA LEU A 36 1.36 -10.73 -5.47
C LEU A 36 1.04 -10.10 -4.10
N ILE A 37 1.88 -9.19 -3.62
CA ILE A 37 1.68 -8.47 -2.35
C ILE A 37 0.35 -7.71 -2.38
N ILE A 38 0.07 -6.96 -3.46
CA ILE A 38 -1.17 -6.20 -3.60
C ILE A 38 -2.39 -7.11 -3.59
N VAL A 39 -2.35 -8.24 -4.33
CA VAL A 39 -3.46 -9.19 -4.39
C VAL A 39 -3.74 -9.81 -3.02
N ILE A 40 -2.69 -10.24 -2.30
CA ILE A 40 -2.83 -10.77 -0.94
C ILE A 40 -3.48 -9.71 -0.04
N ASN A 41 -2.99 -8.47 -0.08
CA ASN A 41 -3.56 -7.38 0.72
C ASN A 41 -5.03 -7.14 0.39
N VAL A 42 -5.43 -7.12 -0.88
CA VAL A 42 -6.83 -6.95 -1.29
C VAL A 42 -7.69 -8.11 -0.78
N LEU A 43 -7.23 -9.36 -0.91
CA LEU A 43 -7.96 -10.53 -0.42
C LEU A 43 -8.13 -10.52 1.10
N SER A 44 -7.08 -10.19 1.85
CA SER A 44 -7.14 -10.06 3.31
C SER A 44 -8.15 -8.98 3.74
N ASN A 45 -8.16 -7.84 3.06
CA ASN A 45 -9.11 -6.76 3.35
C ASN A 45 -10.55 -7.14 3.00
N LEU A 46 -10.77 -7.85 1.89
CA LEU A 46 -12.11 -8.34 1.53
C LEU A 46 -12.64 -9.34 2.56
N ASN A 47 -11.81 -10.30 2.99
CA ASN A 47 -12.19 -11.27 4.03
C ASN A 47 -12.61 -10.58 5.34
N PHE A 48 -11.89 -9.52 5.72
CA PHE A 48 -12.25 -8.72 6.90
C PHE A 48 -13.63 -8.04 6.76
N ILE A 49 -13.92 -7.47 5.59
CA ILE A 49 -15.23 -6.83 5.32
C ILE A 49 -16.36 -7.87 5.40
N PHE A 50 -16.19 -9.04 4.79
CA PHE A 50 -17.21 -10.10 4.83
C PHE A 50 -17.43 -10.63 6.26
N SER A 51 -16.36 -10.89 7.00
CA SER A 51 -16.45 -11.38 8.39
C SER A 51 -17.20 -10.41 9.32
N ASN A 52 -17.01 -9.11 9.15
CA ASN A 52 -17.68 -8.12 10.01
C ASN A 52 -19.18 -8.00 9.70
N ASN A 53 -19.57 -8.09 8.43
CA ASN A 53 -20.98 -7.99 8.04
C ASN A 53 -21.84 -9.13 8.62
N ASP A 54 -21.27 -10.33 8.70
CA ASP A 54 -21.96 -11.49 9.29
C ASP A 54 -22.16 -11.33 10.81
N SER A 55 -21.16 -10.77 11.51
CA SER A 55 -21.28 -10.50 12.95
C SER A 55 -22.30 -9.41 13.28
N VAL A 56 -22.37 -8.33 12.49
CA VAL A 56 -23.27 -7.20 12.73
C VAL A 56 -24.74 -7.59 12.54
N LEU A 57 -25.04 -8.51 11.61
CA LEU A 57 -26.39 -9.04 11.43
C LEU A 57 -26.86 -9.85 12.67
N SER A 58 -25.93 -10.49 13.38
CA SER A 58 -26.23 -11.38 14.51
C SER A 58 -26.40 -10.67 15.86
N SER A 59 -25.92 -9.43 16.01
CA SER A 59 -25.87 -8.70 17.29
C SER A 59 -26.98 -7.66 17.51
N SER A 60 -28.06 -7.72 16.72
CA SER A 60 -29.07 -6.66 16.60
C SER A 60 -30.03 -6.45 17.80
N SER A 61 -29.84 -7.11 18.96
CA SER A 61 -30.84 -7.08 20.04
C SER A 61 -30.45 -6.43 21.38
N ILE A 62 -29.21 -6.01 21.68
CA ILE A 62 -28.84 -5.67 23.09
C ILE A 62 -28.20 -4.29 23.38
N PHE A 63 -27.72 -3.47 22.43
CA PHE A 63 -27.09 -2.18 22.81
C PHE A 63 -27.53 -1.01 21.94
N ASN A 64 -28.22 -0.01 22.51
CA ASN A 64 -28.82 1.12 21.76
C ASN A 64 -28.13 2.48 21.98
N THR A 65 -27.05 2.58 22.76
CA THR A 65 -26.41 3.89 23.03
C THR A 65 -24.90 3.90 22.79
N THR A 66 -24.17 2.84 23.16
CA THR A 66 -22.78 2.62 22.72
C THR A 66 -22.66 2.32 21.23
N THR A 67 -23.71 1.80 20.62
CA THR A 67 -23.78 1.49 19.18
C THR A 67 -23.77 2.73 18.30
N LYS A 68 -24.23 3.90 18.76
CA LYS A 68 -24.30 5.08 17.88
C LYS A 68 -22.92 5.67 17.56
N ILE A 69 -22.04 5.75 18.56
CA ILE A 69 -20.65 6.22 18.40
C ILE A 69 -19.82 5.17 17.64
N ILE A 70 -20.00 3.89 17.98
CA ILE A 70 -19.33 2.77 17.28
C ILE A 70 -19.78 2.70 15.81
N ASN A 71 -21.05 2.97 15.52
CA ASN A 71 -21.55 2.99 14.14
C ASN A 71 -21.02 4.19 13.36
N GLU A 72 -20.94 5.39 13.96
CA GLU A 72 -20.39 6.57 13.27
C GLU A 72 -18.89 6.42 12.96
N LEU A 73 -18.07 5.99 13.93
CA LEU A 73 -16.65 5.67 13.68
C LEU A 73 -16.49 4.49 12.72
N GLY A 74 -17.32 3.45 12.87
CA GLY A 74 -17.32 2.27 12.00
C GLY A 74 -17.57 2.59 10.53
N THR A 75 -18.47 3.54 10.23
CA THR A 75 -18.72 3.95 8.84
C THR A 75 -17.50 4.61 8.18
N VAL A 76 -16.78 5.49 8.89
CA VAL A 76 -15.58 6.15 8.35
C VAL A 76 -14.49 5.12 8.01
N TYR A 77 -14.27 4.14 8.90
CA TYR A 77 -13.33 3.06 8.62
C TYR A 77 -13.74 2.24 7.41
N GLN A 78 -15.02 1.85 7.30
CA GLN A 78 -15.53 1.11 6.13
C GLN A 78 -15.27 1.85 4.81
N TYR A 79 -15.57 3.16 4.73
CA TYR A 79 -15.28 3.95 3.53
C TYR A 79 -13.79 3.99 3.18
N SER A 80 -12.91 4.10 4.19
CA SER A 80 -11.47 4.10 3.97
C SER A 80 -10.99 2.79 3.33
N TYR A 81 -11.57 1.64 3.70
CA TYR A 81 -11.25 0.34 3.10
C TYR A 81 -11.69 0.25 1.63
N TYR A 82 -12.88 0.75 1.28
CA TYR A 82 -13.32 0.76 -0.12
C TYR A 82 -12.42 1.62 -1.01
N ILE A 83 -12.02 2.81 -0.51
CA ILE A 83 -11.08 3.68 -1.22
C ILE A 83 -9.73 2.96 -1.40
N TYR A 84 -9.24 2.31 -0.35
CA TYR A 84 -8.00 1.53 -0.41
C TYR A 84 -8.06 0.41 -1.46
N ILE A 85 -9.16 -0.36 -1.52
CA ILE A 85 -9.35 -1.42 -2.52
C ILE A 85 -9.38 -0.82 -3.94
N LEU A 86 -10.12 0.28 -4.14
CA LEU A 86 -10.21 0.95 -5.45
C LEU A 86 -8.83 1.41 -5.94
N VAL A 87 -8.04 2.06 -5.07
CA VAL A 87 -6.70 2.53 -5.41
C VAL A 87 -5.77 1.36 -5.78
N ASN A 88 -5.84 0.24 -5.06
CA ASN A 88 -5.07 -0.96 -5.40
C ASN A 88 -5.51 -1.59 -6.74
N ALA A 89 -6.81 -1.56 -7.06
CA ALA A 89 -7.29 -2.03 -8.36
C ALA A 89 -6.73 -1.17 -9.52
N ILE A 90 -6.72 0.16 -9.36
CA ILE A 90 -6.09 1.08 -10.33
C ILE A 90 -4.60 0.77 -10.49
N LEU A 91 -3.91 0.50 -9.38
CA LEU A 91 -2.50 0.14 -9.40
C LEU A 91 -2.23 -1.16 -10.16
N ILE A 92 -3.04 -2.20 -9.94
CA ILE A 92 -2.93 -3.48 -10.66
C ILE A 92 -3.03 -3.25 -12.17
N VAL A 93 -4.03 -2.47 -12.61
CA VAL A 93 -4.19 -2.12 -14.03
C VAL A 93 -2.94 -1.39 -14.55
N SER A 94 -2.41 -0.44 -13.77
CA SER A 94 -1.19 0.29 -14.14
C SER A 94 0.04 -0.62 -14.26
N LEU A 95 0.19 -1.63 -13.40
CA LEU A 95 1.29 -2.60 -13.46
C LEU A 95 1.16 -3.55 -14.66
N VAL A 96 -0.06 -3.95 -15.02
CA VAL A 96 -0.29 -4.73 -16.26
C VAL A 96 0.05 -3.90 -17.49
N LEU A 97 -0.36 -2.63 -17.53
CA LEU A 97 -0.02 -1.70 -18.61
C LEU A 97 1.50 -1.45 -18.69
N LEU A 98 2.19 -1.37 -17.55
CA LEU A 98 3.65 -1.28 -17.50
C LEU A 98 4.30 -2.48 -18.20
N ILE A 99 3.87 -3.71 -17.88
CA ILE A 99 4.40 -4.92 -18.52
C ILE A 99 4.23 -4.84 -20.04
N ILE A 100 3.03 -4.47 -20.51
CA ILE A 100 2.75 -4.31 -21.94
C ILE A 100 3.64 -3.20 -22.54
N GLY A 101 3.79 -2.09 -21.82
CA GLY A 101 4.64 -0.95 -22.20
C GLY A 101 6.10 -1.34 -22.39
N ILE A 102 6.66 -2.14 -21.48
CA ILE A 102 8.03 -2.64 -21.55
C ILE A 102 8.20 -3.64 -22.70
N LEU A 103 7.25 -4.57 -22.88
CA LEU A 103 7.34 -5.60 -23.92
C LEU A 103 7.21 -5.01 -25.33
N LYS A 104 6.30 -4.05 -25.52
CA LYS A 104 5.98 -3.45 -26.83
C LYS A 104 6.64 -2.09 -27.05
N ALA A 105 7.53 -1.66 -26.15
CA ALA A 105 8.15 -0.33 -26.15
C ALA A 105 7.14 0.83 -26.36
N LYS A 106 5.97 0.74 -25.72
CA LYS A 106 4.89 1.75 -25.86
C LYS A 106 5.06 2.85 -24.81
N LEU A 107 5.64 3.98 -25.22
CA LEU A 107 5.98 5.11 -24.34
C LEU A 107 4.79 5.67 -23.55
N ILE A 108 3.58 5.65 -24.13
CA ILE A 108 2.37 6.13 -23.48
C ILE A 108 2.09 5.37 -22.18
N PHE A 109 2.22 4.03 -22.20
CA PHE A 109 1.99 3.20 -21.01
C PHE A 109 3.07 3.37 -19.95
N LEU A 110 4.32 3.55 -20.38
CA LEU A 110 5.44 3.84 -19.47
C LEU A 110 5.22 5.17 -18.74
N SER A 111 4.83 6.22 -19.47
CA SER A 111 4.54 7.54 -18.90
C SER A 111 3.36 7.51 -17.93
N GLN A 112 2.26 6.81 -18.29
CA GLN A 112 1.11 6.63 -17.40
C GLN A 112 1.52 5.94 -16.08
N PHE A 113 2.33 4.88 -16.16
CA PHE A 113 2.83 4.19 -14.97
C PHE A 113 3.62 5.13 -14.05
N LYS A 114 4.54 5.95 -14.59
CA LYS A 114 5.37 6.88 -13.79
C LYS A 114 4.50 7.81 -12.92
N ILE A 115 3.36 8.25 -13.44
CA ILE A 115 2.44 9.15 -12.73
C ILE A 115 1.59 8.37 -11.74
N VAL A 116 0.93 7.30 -12.18
CA VAL A 116 0.00 6.53 -11.33
C VAL A 116 0.72 5.89 -10.16
N PHE A 117 1.91 5.30 -10.37
CA PHE A 117 2.66 4.65 -9.31
C PHE A 117 3.20 5.66 -8.28
N LEU A 118 3.59 6.86 -8.71
CA LEU A 118 4.01 7.92 -7.80
C LEU A 118 2.85 8.39 -6.91
N LEU A 119 1.67 8.63 -7.50
CA LEU A 119 0.46 8.97 -6.75
C LEU A 119 0.08 7.87 -5.76
N TYR A 120 0.26 6.60 -6.13
CA TYR A 120 0.06 5.48 -5.23
C TYR A 120 1.01 5.51 -4.02
N ILE A 121 2.31 5.75 -4.23
CA ILE A 121 3.27 5.85 -3.12
C ILE A 121 2.87 6.96 -2.15
N ILE A 122 2.48 8.13 -2.67
CA ILE A 122 2.05 9.27 -1.86
C ILE A 122 0.78 8.92 -1.08
N PHE A 123 -0.23 8.34 -1.75
CA PHE A 123 -1.45 7.87 -1.10
C PHE A 123 -1.16 6.86 0.01
N TYR A 124 -0.29 5.88 -0.26
CA TYR A 124 0.09 4.85 0.71
C TYR A 124 0.79 5.45 1.93
N LEU A 125 1.67 6.43 1.74
CA LEU A 125 2.31 7.15 2.85
C LEU A 125 1.29 7.90 3.71
N ILE A 126 0.39 8.66 3.08
CA ILE A 126 -0.66 9.41 3.80
C ILE A 126 -1.57 8.45 4.57
N TYR A 127 -1.97 7.34 3.95
CA TYR A 127 -2.80 6.32 4.57
C TYR A 127 -2.13 5.72 5.82
N ASN A 128 -0.85 5.35 5.72
CA ASN A 128 -0.10 4.82 6.86
C ASN A 128 0.03 5.86 7.99
N ILE A 129 0.35 7.12 7.67
CA ILE A 129 0.44 8.20 8.67
C ILE A 129 -0.90 8.36 9.40
N PHE A 130 -2.01 8.40 8.65
CA PHE A 130 -3.34 8.50 9.23
C PHE A 130 -3.69 7.29 10.11
N SER A 131 -3.36 6.08 9.67
CA SER A 131 -3.57 4.85 10.44
C SER A 131 -2.81 4.90 11.78
N ILE A 132 -1.53 5.27 11.74
CA ILE A 132 -0.68 5.39 12.94
C ILE A 132 -1.23 6.41 13.93
N ILE A 133 -1.63 7.60 13.45
CA ILE A 133 -2.21 8.65 14.29
C ILE A 133 -3.51 8.17 14.93
N SER A 134 -4.39 7.55 14.13
CA SER A 134 -5.69 7.06 14.60
C SER A 134 -5.52 5.96 15.65
N MET A 135 -4.62 5.01 15.41
CA MET A 135 -4.34 3.93 16.35
C MET A 135 -3.75 4.44 17.67
N ASN A 136 -2.80 5.38 17.61
CA ASN A 136 -2.18 5.92 18.82
C ASN A 136 -3.20 6.70 19.69
N ASN A 137 -4.09 7.48 19.08
CA ASN A 137 -5.10 8.25 19.81
C ASN A 137 -6.18 7.35 20.44
N ASN A 138 -6.52 6.23 19.79
CA ASN A 138 -7.60 5.36 20.23
C ASN A 138 -7.13 4.15 21.06
N ALA A 139 -5.81 3.94 21.24
CA ALA A 139 -5.26 2.76 21.91
C ALA A 139 -5.82 2.56 23.33
N GLU A 140 -5.89 3.63 24.11
CA GLU A 140 -6.39 3.58 25.49
C GLU A 140 -7.91 3.35 25.54
N GLU A 141 -8.66 3.93 24.60
CA GLU A 141 -10.09 3.69 24.46
C GLU A 141 -10.38 2.23 24.10
N ILE A 142 -9.61 1.64 23.18
CA ILE A 142 -9.73 0.23 22.80
C ILE A 142 -9.49 -0.69 24.00
N VAL A 143 -8.43 -0.45 24.78
CA VAL A 143 -8.15 -1.24 26.00
C VAL A 143 -9.30 -1.14 26.99
N ASN A 144 -9.84 0.07 27.20
CA ASN A 144 -10.96 0.29 28.10
C ASN A 144 -12.24 -0.41 27.65
N ILE A 145 -12.48 -0.52 26.33
CA ILE A 145 -13.61 -1.27 25.77
C ILE A 145 -13.41 -2.78 25.98
N LEU A 146 -12.20 -3.29 25.70
CA LEU A 146 -11.88 -4.71 25.83
C LEU A 146 -11.98 -5.21 27.28
N VAL A 147 -11.48 -4.43 28.25
CA VAL A 147 -11.57 -4.79 29.67
C VAL A 147 -13.01 -4.79 30.17
N LYS A 148 -13.87 -3.93 29.60
CA LYS A 148 -15.31 -3.91 29.94
C LYS A 148 -16.09 -5.06 29.32
N ASP A 149 -15.52 -5.79 28.35
CA ASP A 149 -16.18 -6.96 27.78
C ASP A 149 -16.30 -8.07 28.85
N LYS A 150 -17.48 -8.70 28.89
CA LYS A 150 -17.85 -9.65 29.94
C LYS A 150 -16.93 -10.88 29.95
N SER A 151 -16.49 -11.31 28.77
CA SER A 151 -15.55 -12.43 28.61
C SER A 151 -14.20 -12.18 29.28
N PHE A 152 -13.71 -10.94 29.23
CA PHE A 152 -12.44 -10.53 29.83
C PHE A 152 -12.57 -10.25 31.31
N ASN A 153 -13.67 -9.61 31.74
CA ASN A 153 -13.94 -9.41 33.16
C ASN A 153 -14.04 -10.74 33.93
N ASP A 154 -14.69 -11.75 33.36
CA ASP A 154 -14.76 -13.08 33.97
C ASP A 154 -13.36 -13.71 34.10
N LEU A 155 -12.45 -13.49 33.13
CA LEU A 155 -11.05 -13.95 33.22
C LEU A 155 -10.24 -13.21 34.29
N ILE A 156 -10.44 -11.90 34.45
CA ILE A 156 -9.74 -11.10 35.47
C ILE A 156 -10.17 -11.54 36.87
N ILE A 157 -11.49 -11.67 37.08
CA ILE A 157 -12.07 -12.08 38.37
C ILE A 157 -11.66 -13.52 38.70
N ASN A 158 -11.74 -14.45 37.75
CA ASN A 158 -11.42 -15.86 38.00
C ASN A 158 -9.93 -16.09 38.32
N ASN A 159 -9.03 -15.21 37.85
CA ASN A 159 -7.59 -15.34 38.05
C ASN A 159 -7.03 -14.40 39.15
N ASN A 160 -7.88 -13.61 39.83
CA ASN A 160 -7.46 -12.59 40.80
C ASN A 160 -6.37 -11.64 40.26
N ILE A 161 -6.46 -11.27 38.98
CA ILE A 161 -5.49 -10.36 38.36
C ILE A 161 -5.90 -8.93 38.71
N ASP A 162 -4.93 -8.09 39.07
CA ASP A 162 -5.17 -6.66 39.25
C ASP A 162 -5.56 -6.01 37.92
N GLU A 163 -6.66 -5.26 37.90
CA GLU A 163 -7.22 -4.67 36.68
C GLU A 163 -6.27 -3.64 36.04
N GLU A 164 -5.52 -2.88 36.86
CA GLU A 164 -4.55 -1.89 36.36
C GLU A 164 -3.33 -2.58 35.75
N ASP A 165 -2.82 -3.63 36.40
CA ASP A 165 -1.74 -4.45 35.86
C ASP A 165 -2.15 -5.12 34.54
N PHE A 166 -3.38 -5.60 34.43
CA PHE A 166 -3.90 -6.17 33.19
C PHE A 166 -4.02 -5.13 32.07
N LYS A 167 -4.59 -3.96 32.37
CA LYS A 167 -4.70 -2.84 31.41
C LYS A 167 -3.34 -2.39 30.90
N SER A 168 -2.38 -2.20 31.80
CA SER A 168 -1.04 -1.74 31.42
C SER A 168 -0.32 -2.78 30.53
N SER A 169 -0.46 -4.07 30.84
CA SER A 169 0.06 -5.17 30.02
C SER A 169 -0.57 -5.23 28.63
N MET A 170 -1.91 -5.09 28.54
CA MET A 170 -2.61 -5.03 27.26
C MET A 170 -2.21 -3.82 26.44
N LEU A 171 -2.17 -2.63 27.06
CA LEU A 171 -1.77 -1.40 26.40
C LEU A 171 -0.33 -1.50 25.86
N SER A 172 0.58 -2.07 26.65
CA SER A 172 1.95 -2.32 26.20
C SER A 172 1.99 -3.30 25.02
N SER A 173 1.20 -4.36 25.05
CA SER A 173 1.13 -5.34 23.96
C SER A 173 0.61 -4.73 22.66
N ILE A 174 -0.44 -3.91 22.76
CA ILE A 174 -1.01 -3.16 21.64
C ILE A 174 0.03 -2.17 21.06
N LYS A 175 0.70 -1.39 21.91
CA LYS A 175 1.77 -0.47 21.48
C LYS A 175 2.95 -1.18 20.81
N ASN A 176 3.33 -2.35 21.30
CA ASN A 176 4.39 -3.16 20.67
C ASN A 176 3.96 -3.65 19.28
N SER A 177 2.72 -4.12 19.13
CA SER A 177 2.16 -4.51 17.83
C SER A 177 2.20 -3.33 16.84
N PHE A 178 1.84 -2.12 17.27
CA PHE A 178 1.90 -0.93 16.43
C PHE A 178 3.32 -0.55 16.03
N THR A 179 4.28 -0.70 16.94
CA THR A 179 5.69 -0.43 16.64
C THR A 179 6.20 -1.34 15.52
N PHE A 180 5.81 -2.62 15.56
CA PHE A 180 6.11 -3.57 14.49
C PHE A 180 5.45 -3.18 13.17
N GLU A 181 4.19 -2.76 13.19
CA GLU A 181 3.46 -2.33 12.01
C GLU A 181 4.09 -1.09 11.35
N ILE A 182 4.51 -0.10 12.15
CA ILE A 182 5.22 1.10 11.65
C ILE A 182 6.51 0.69 10.93
N PHE A 183 7.31 -0.16 11.56
CA PHE A 183 8.57 -0.62 10.98
C PHE A 183 8.35 -1.38 9.66
N TYR A 184 7.34 -2.25 9.63
CA TYR A 184 6.93 -2.96 8.43
C TYR A 184 6.51 -2.00 7.31
N SER A 185 5.66 -1.01 7.61
CA SER A 185 5.22 0.00 6.62
C SER A 185 6.37 0.83 6.07
N ILE A 186 7.37 1.18 6.88
CA ILE A 186 8.58 1.89 6.41
C ILE A 186 9.35 1.03 5.40
N ILE A 187 9.53 -0.27 5.67
CA ILE A 187 10.20 -1.19 4.75
C ILE A 187 9.44 -1.29 3.42
N ILE A 188 8.11 -1.44 3.47
CA ILE A 188 7.28 -1.52 2.26
C ILE A 188 7.36 -0.22 1.45
N CYS A 189 7.31 0.94 2.09
CA CYS A 189 7.50 2.23 1.43
C CYS A 189 8.87 2.33 0.73
N ALA A 190 9.94 1.90 1.40
CA ALA A 190 11.28 1.90 0.81
C ALA A 190 11.36 0.95 -0.40
N LEU A 191 10.73 -0.22 -0.32
CA LEU A 191 10.64 -1.17 -1.43
C LEU A 191 9.89 -0.57 -2.63
N TYR A 192 8.75 0.09 -2.40
CA TYR A 192 8.01 0.76 -3.48
C TYR A 192 8.79 1.92 -4.10
N ALA A 193 9.46 2.73 -3.28
CA ALA A 193 10.29 3.83 -3.79
C ALA A 193 11.47 3.30 -4.63
N TYR A 194 12.16 2.26 -4.16
CA TYR A 194 13.24 1.62 -4.92
C TYR A 194 12.72 1.05 -6.24
N TYR A 195 11.62 0.29 -6.20
CA TYR A 195 11.00 -0.28 -7.40
C TYR A 195 10.58 0.81 -8.39
N TYR A 196 10.01 1.90 -7.91
CA TYR A 196 9.62 3.04 -8.73
C TYR A 196 10.83 3.62 -9.46
N VAL A 197 11.90 3.94 -8.75
CA VAL A 197 13.12 4.52 -9.35
C VAL A 197 13.74 3.57 -10.37
N ALA A 198 13.84 2.26 -10.05
CA ALA A 198 14.38 1.26 -10.95
C ALA A 198 13.54 1.12 -12.23
N THR A 199 12.22 1.10 -12.09
CA THR A 199 11.29 0.98 -13.22
C THR A 199 11.30 2.25 -14.08
N CYS A 200 11.35 3.43 -13.47
CA CYS A 200 11.47 4.69 -14.18
C CYS A 200 12.80 4.81 -14.95
N SER A 201 13.91 4.35 -14.37
CA SER A 201 15.19 4.24 -15.09
C SER A 201 15.05 3.34 -16.32
N LEU A 202 14.44 2.16 -16.18
CA LEU A 202 14.22 1.25 -17.31
C LEU A 202 13.34 1.87 -18.39
N ALA A 203 12.28 2.57 -17.98
CA ALA A 203 11.38 3.26 -18.89
C ALA A 203 12.12 4.34 -19.69
N GLU A 204 13.02 5.10 -19.05
CA GLU A 204 13.86 6.08 -19.74
C GLU A 204 14.88 5.43 -20.68
N ASP A 205 15.44 4.25 -20.35
CA ASP A 205 16.30 3.51 -21.28
C ASP A 205 15.54 3.10 -22.55
N ILE A 206 14.28 2.68 -22.40
CA ILE A 206 13.43 2.33 -23.53
C ILE A 206 13.08 3.59 -24.35
N GLU A 207 12.72 4.70 -23.69
CA GLU A 207 12.47 5.98 -24.35
C GLU A 207 13.68 6.45 -25.17
N GLU A 208 14.87 6.45 -24.57
CA GLU A 208 16.16 6.80 -25.22
C GLU A 208 16.36 5.99 -26.51
N SER A 209 16.20 4.66 -26.44
CA SER A 209 16.36 3.77 -27.61
C SER A 209 15.35 4.04 -28.74
N VAL A 210 14.10 4.39 -28.40
CA VAL A 210 13.06 4.70 -29.40
C VAL A 210 13.35 6.04 -30.08
N TYR A 211 13.85 7.03 -29.35
CA TYR A 211 14.25 8.33 -29.93
C TYR A 211 15.45 8.19 -30.87
N GLU A 212 16.45 7.40 -30.51
CA GLU A 212 17.62 7.12 -31.37
C GLU A 212 17.21 6.43 -32.69
N GLU A 213 16.30 5.46 -32.64
CA GLU A 213 15.78 4.77 -33.83
C GLU A 213 15.03 5.74 -34.75
N ILE A 214 14.21 6.63 -34.19
CA ILE A 214 13.47 7.64 -34.96
C ILE A 214 14.44 8.62 -35.62
N ASP A 215 15.47 9.09 -34.91
CA ASP A 215 16.43 10.05 -35.48
C ASP A 215 17.27 9.41 -36.60
N THR A 216 17.68 8.15 -36.41
CA THR A 216 18.38 7.38 -37.45
C THR A 216 17.54 7.25 -38.73
N ARG A 217 16.26 6.88 -38.61
CA ARG A 217 15.34 6.82 -39.76
C ARG A 217 15.12 8.16 -40.44
N ASN A 218 15.14 9.26 -39.69
CA ASN A 218 15.03 10.60 -40.26
C ASN A 218 16.29 11.01 -41.03
N LEU A 219 17.46 10.53 -40.63
CA LEU A 219 18.72 10.75 -41.35
C LEU A 219 18.79 9.89 -42.62
N GLU A 220 18.22 8.69 -42.63
CA GLU A 220 18.18 7.82 -43.83
C GLU A 220 17.22 8.34 -44.93
N ASN A 221 16.19 9.10 -44.55
CA ASN A 221 15.16 9.61 -45.47
C ASN A 221 15.47 11.01 -46.05
N ASN A 222 16.54 11.68 -45.61
CA ASN A 222 16.96 13.00 -46.09
C ASN A 222 18.24 12.91 -46.92
#